data_AF-A0A4P7WE06-F1
#
_entry.id   AF-A0A4P7WE06-F1
#
_cell.length_a   1.000
_cell.length_b   1.000
_cell.length_c   1.000
_cell.angle_alpha   90.00
_cell.angle_beta   90.00
_cell.angle_gamma   90.00
#
_symmetry.space_group_name_H-M   'P 1'
#
loop_
_entity.id
_entity.type
_entity.pdbx_description
1 polymer ?
#
loop_
_entity_poly.entity_id
_entity_poly.type
_entity_poly.pdbx_seq_one_letter_code
_entity_poly.pdbx_strand_id
1 'polypeptide(L)' 'MKNSITPEMLEEKRKSAGFKSRASAAKNMGIGLRTYQRWLSNEQEIPTLPYKYLSLLSEINQIKEKYL' A
#
# COMPACT_ATOMS: atom_id res chain seq x y z
N MET A 1 12.56 -16.73 -8.18
CA MET A 1 12.41 -15.31 -8.56
C MET A 1 11.95 -14.55 -7.31
N LYS A 2 12.65 -13.49 -6.89
CA LYS A 2 12.06 -12.56 -5.91
C LYS A 2 10.88 -11.90 -6.62
N ASN A 3 9.66 -12.14 -6.16
CA ASN A 3 8.48 -11.44 -6.68
C ASN A 3 8.58 -9.98 -6.23
N SER A 4 9.24 -9.14 -7.04
CA SER A 4 9.40 -7.72 -6.75
C SER A 4 8.04 -7.05 -6.79
N ILE A 5 7.67 -6.39 -5.71
CA ILE A 5 6.43 -5.60 -5.62
C ILE A 5 6.56 -4.42 -6.58
N THR A 6 5.60 -4.25 -7.49
CA THR A 6 5.62 -3.13 -8.44
C THR A 6 4.85 -1.92 -7.89
N PRO A 7 5.11 -0.70 -8.43
CA PRO A 7 4.30 0.49 -8.15
C PRO A 7 2.79 0.27 -8.32
N GLU A 8 2.38 -0.44 -9.36
CA GLU A 8 0.99 -0.72 -9.68
C GLU A 8 0.35 -1.58 -8.58
N MET A 9 1.02 -2.67 -8.18
CA MET A 9 0.56 -3.51 -7.08
C MET A 9 0.37 -2.72 -5.78
N LEU A 10 1.30 -1.81 -5.49
CA LEU A 10 1.23 -0.96 -4.30
C LEU A 10 0.05 0.03 -4.36
N GLU A 11 -0.21 0.65 -5.52
CA GLU A 11 -1.34 1.57 -5.71
C GLU A 11 -2.69 0.86 -5.69
N GLU A 12 -2.78 -0.35 -6.24
CA GLU A 12 -3.97 -1.19 -6.15
C GLU A 12 -4.28 -1.52 -4.70
N LYS A 13 -3.30 -2.04 -3.95
CA LYS A 13 -3.48 -2.35 -2.52
C LYS A 13 -3.82 -1.11 -1.69
N ARG A 14 -3.24 0.05 -2.00
CA ARG A 14 -3.63 1.32 -1.35
C ARG A 14 -5.12 1.61 -1.52
N LYS A 15 -5.63 1.49 -2.75
CA LYS A 15 -7.04 1.76 -3.06
C LYS A 15 -7.94 0.74 -2.37
N SER A 16 -7.61 -0.55 -2.43
CA SER A 16 -8.38 -1.61 -1.76
C SER A 16 -8.36 -1.51 -0.23
N ALA A 17 -7.27 -0.98 0.35
CA ALA A 17 -7.20 -0.63 1.77
C ALA A 17 -8.04 0.61 2.15
N GLY A 18 -8.73 1.25 1.20
CA GLY A 18 -9.66 2.35 1.45
C GLY A 18 -9.00 3.74 1.52
N PHE A 19 -7.70 3.86 1.25
CA PHE A 19 -7.03 5.16 1.27
C PHE A 19 -7.34 5.96 0.01
N LYS A 20 -7.97 7.13 0.17
CA LYS A 20 -8.29 8.04 -0.94
C LYS A 20 -7.08 8.79 -1.50
N SER A 21 -5.99 8.90 -0.73
CA SER A 21 -4.78 9.61 -1.15
C SER A 21 -3.51 8.87 -0.75
N ARG A 22 -2.45 9.08 -1.54
CA ARG A 22 -1.08 8.57 -1.26
C ARG A 22 -0.53 9.12 0.05
N ALA A 23 -0.81 10.38 0.35
CA ALA A 23 -0.40 11.02 1.60
C ALA A 23 -1.02 10.36 2.83
N SER A 24 -2.31 9.99 2.76
CA SER A 24 -2.98 9.29 3.86
C SER A 24 -2.38 7.91 4.09
N ALA A 25 -2.15 7.14 3.02
CA ALA A 25 -1.51 5.83 3.11
C ALA A 25 -0.08 5.92 3.65
N ALA A 26 0.72 6.87 3.17
CA ALA A 26 2.08 7.11 3.65
C ALA A 26 2.11 7.44 5.15
N LYS A 27 1.25 8.38 5.58
CA LYS A 27 1.10 8.75 7.00
C LYS A 27 0.73 7.53 7.85
N ASN A 28 -0.20 6.72 7.38
CA ASN A 28 -0.69 5.55 8.10
C ASN A 28 0.37 4.43 8.20
N MET A 29 1.24 4.29 7.21
CA MET A 29 2.42 3.41 7.25
C MET A 29 3.60 3.99 8.04
N GLY A 30 3.50 5.21 8.57
CA GLY A 30 4.59 5.86 9.32
C GLY A 30 5.75 6.35 8.45
N ILE A 31 5.52 6.60 7.16
CA ILE A 31 6.53 7.09 6.22
C ILE A 31 6.16 8.45 5.64
N GLY A 32 7.15 9.17 5.11
CA GLY A 32 6.90 10.41 4.38
C GLY A 32 6.28 10.18 3.00
N LEU A 33 5.47 11.14 2.52
CA LEU A 33 4.89 11.11 1.16
C LEU A 33 5.98 10.98 0.08
N ARG A 34 7.11 11.64 0.25
CA ARG A 34 8.24 11.57 -0.69
C ARG A 34 8.79 10.15 -0.81
N THR A 35 8.91 9.42 0.31
CA THR A 35 9.34 8.01 0.29
C THR A 35 8.36 7.15 -0.51
N TYR A 36 7.06 7.35 -0.28
CA TYR A 36 6.03 6.66 -1.05
C TYR A 36 6.10 7.02 -2.55
N GLN A 37 6.36 8.28 -2.91
CA GLN A 37 6.51 8.70 -4.30
C GLN A 37 7.72 8.06 -4.99
N ARG A 38 8.85 7.92 -4.28
CA ARG A 38 10.05 7.23 -4.79
C ARG A 38 9.80 5.77 -5.11
N TRP A 39 8.98 5.11 -4.30
CA TRP A 39 8.49 3.76 -4.58
C TRP A 39 7.68 3.70 -5.86
N LEU A 40 6.83 4.71 -6.11
CA LEU A 40 6.00 4.74 -7.31
C LEU A 40 6.77 5.12 -8.58
N SER A 41 7.86 5.89 -8.47
CA SER A 41 8.71 6.26 -9.61
C SER A 41 9.80 5.23 -9.91
N ASN A 42 9.82 4.09 -9.20
CA ASN A 42 10.89 3.09 -9.23
C ASN A 42 12.29 3.66 -8.87
N GLU A 43 12.37 4.84 -8.25
CA GLU A 43 13.63 5.39 -7.70
C GLU A 43 14.14 4.56 -6.51
N GLN A 44 13.24 3.85 -5.83
CA GLN A 44 13.55 3.02 -4.68
C GLN A 44 12.69 1.76 -4.67
N GLU A 45 13.29 0.61 -4.32
CA GLU A 45 12.56 -0.65 -4.14
C GLU A 45 11.52 -0.54 -3.03
N ILE A 46 10.36 -1.14 -3.26
CA ILE A 46 9.25 -1.20 -2.31
C ILE A 46 9.56 -2.27 -1.27
N PRO A 47 9.72 -1.92 0.02
CA PRO A 47 9.92 -2.92 1.05
C PRO A 47 8.67 -3.80 1.21
N THR A 48 8.87 -5.08 1.55
CA THR A 48 7.78 -6.05 1.68
C THR A 48 6.76 -5.68 2.75
N LEU A 49 7.19 -5.05 3.85
CA LEU A 49 6.34 -4.73 5.00
C LEU A 49 5.21 -3.73 4.66
N PRO A 50 5.48 -2.54 4.07
CA PRO A 50 4.45 -1.63 3.58
C PRO A 50 3.38 -2.29 2.70
N TYR A 51 3.80 -3.14 1.77
CA TYR A 51 2.87 -3.85 0.89
C TYR A 51 2.00 -4.87 1.64
N LYS A 52 2.61 -5.66 2.55
CA LYS A 52 1.87 -6.60 3.41
C LYS A 52 0.88 -5.88 4.31
N TYR A 53 1.26 -4.73 4.84
CA TYR A 53 0.38 -3.89 5.67
C TYR A 53 -0.88 -3.47 4.91
N LEU A 54 -0.73 -2.89 3.71
CA LEU A 54 -1.88 -2.51 2.88
C LEU A 54 -2.71 -3.73 2.46
N SER A 55 -2.07 -4.88 2.22
CA SER A 55 -2.79 -6.12 1.90
C SER A 55 -3.67 -6.57 3.07
N LEU A 56 -3.15 -6.56 4.29
CA LEU A 56 -3.92 -6.90 5.50
C LEU A 56 -5.11 -5.94 5.71
N LEU A 57 -4.90 -4.63 5.52
CA LEU A 57 -5.98 -3.65 5.64
C LEU A 57 -7.08 -3.87 4.59
N SER A 58 -6.68 -4.19 3.36
CA SER A 58 -7.62 -4.55 2.30
C SER A 58 -8.45 -5.78 2.68
N GLU A 59 -7.84 -6.82 3.24
CA GLU A 59 -8.54 -8.02 3.69
C GLU A 59 -9.51 -7.71 4.84
N ILE A 60 -9.09 -6.91 5.81
CA ILE A 60 -9.96 -6.47 6.92
C ILE A 60 -11.18 -5.71 6.39
N ASN A 61 -11.02 -4.83 5.40
CA ASN A 61 -12.14 -4.10 4.82
C ASN A 61 -13.11 -5.03 4.09
N GLN A 62 -12.61 -6.00 3.32
CA GLN A 62 -13.45 -7.00 2.65
C GLN A 62 -14.24 -7.85 3.65
N ILE A 63 -13.62 -8.23 4.76
CA ILE A 63 -14.30 -8.96 5.85
C ILE A 63 -15.41 -8.09 6.44
N LYS A 64 -15.13 -6.82 6.72
CA LYS A 64 -16.14 -5.89 7.25
C LYS A 64 -17.33 -5.77 6.30
N GLU A 65 -17.10 -5.57 5.01
CA GLU A 65 -18.17 -5.47 4.00
C GLU A 65 -18.98 -6.75 3.84
N LYS A 66 -18.38 -7.92 4.10
CA LYS A 66 -19.05 -9.22 3.98
C LYS A 66 -19.91 -9.58 5.19
N TYR A 67 -19.54 -9.10 6.38
CA TYR A 67 -20.10 -9.57 7.66
C TYR A 67 -20.75 -8.47 8.52
N LEU A 68 -20.68 -7.21 8.11
CA LEU A 68 -21.36 -6.06 8.73
C LEU A 68 -22.25 -5.37 7.70
#